data_AF-A0AAD9NCM3-F1
#
_entry.id   AF-A0AAD9NCM3-F1
#
_cell.length_a   1.000
_cell.length_b   1.000
_cell.length_c   1.000
_cell.angle_alpha   90.00
_cell.angle_beta   90.00
_cell.angle_gamma   90.00
#
_symmetry.space_group_name_H-M   'P 1'
#
loop_
_entity.id
_entity.type
_entity.pdbx_description
1 polymer ?
#
loop_
_entity_poly.entity_id
_entity_poly.type
_entity_poly.pdbx_seq_one_letter_code
_entity_poly.pdbx_strand_id
1 'polypeptide(L)'
;MNGFYCTTFVCVLLLPLASSWYFGHSSRQEAEGPIDEACITKARRGDCMFYVCFDQRHPCMSNDYVLTYGWRFCKRYDNNYNRFTTEAKRWINATRLCAMNKLLEFYRDDHINCADVEGESKRAVATCETEHGICDGSLLFDNKDAFGDVYRLSRAATVRFLLTMKNCGSIGMGHLMHWIRDRYHMLQELMDD
;
A
#
# COMPACT_ATOMS: atom_id res chain seq x y z
N MET A 1 -43.99 7.03 67.70
CA MET A 1 -44.32 8.13 66.78
C MET A 1 -43.03 8.89 66.52
N ASN A 2 -42.71 9.07 65.24
CA ASN A 2 -41.67 9.92 64.63
C ASN A 2 -40.23 9.44 64.85
N GLY A 3 -39.47 8.92 63.89
CA GLY A 3 -39.61 8.96 62.43
C GLY A 3 -38.21 9.22 61.86
N PHE A 4 -37.51 8.14 61.48
CA PHE A 4 -36.30 8.20 60.64
C PHE A 4 -36.62 8.93 59.33
N TYR A 5 -35.63 9.61 58.73
CA TYR A 5 -35.34 9.74 57.27
C TYR A 5 -34.51 11.02 57.06
N CYS A 6 -33.18 10.87 56.98
CA CYS A 6 -32.32 11.89 56.38
C CYS A 6 -32.05 11.47 54.94
N THR A 7 -32.89 11.95 54.04
CA THR A 7 -32.77 11.87 52.59
C THR A 7 -31.61 12.76 52.15
N THR A 8 -30.45 12.18 51.88
CA THR A 8 -29.45 12.78 50.99
C THR A 8 -29.41 12.01 49.68
N PHE A 9 -29.74 12.75 48.64
CA PHE A 9 -29.75 12.41 47.22
C PHE A 9 -28.49 11.67 46.75
N VAL A 10 -28.71 10.54 46.07
CA VAL A 10 -28.36 10.26 44.66
C VAL A 10 -26.97 10.70 44.14
N CYS A 11 -26.33 9.78 43.41
CA CYS A 11 -25.12 9.90 42.59
C CYS A 11 -23.76 9.60 43.26
N VAL A 12 -23.55 8.33 43.67
CA VAL A 12 -22.22 7.70 43.64
C VAL A 12 -22.13 6.78 42.41
N LEU A 13 -22.39 7.35 41.24
CA LEU A 13 -22.08 6.80 39.92
C LEU A 13 -21.55 7.91 39.01
N LEU A 14 -20.52 8.61 39.49
CA LEU A 14 -19.62 9.37 38.63
C LEU A 14 -18.24 8.72 38.73
N LEU A 15 -18.09 7.63 37.99
CA LEU A 15 -16.82 7.36 37.33
C LEU A 15 -16.43 8.67 36.62
N PRO A 16 -15.27 9.29 36.92
CA PRO A 16 -14.63 10.08 35.90
C PRO A 16 -14.21 9.09 34.81
N LEU A 17 -15.12 8.94 33.86
CA LEU A 17 -14.83 8.61 32.49
C LEU A 17 -13.62 9.45 32.04
N ALA A 18 -12.71 8.78 31.35
CA ALA A 18 -11.73 9.38 30.47
C ALA A 18 -10.68 10.28 31.14
N SER A 19 -9.67 9.63 31.69
CA SER A 19 -8.40 9.71 30.97
C SER A 19 -8.03 8.29 30.57
N SER A 20 -8.73 7.76 29.55
CA SER A 20 -8.02 6.90 28.62
C SER A 20 -6.87 7.76 28.15
N TRP A 21 -5.66 7.41 28.56
CA TRP A 21 -4.48 7.89 27.88
C TRP A 21 -4.65 7.30 26.49
N TYR A 22 -5.33 8.04 25.63
CA TYR A 22 -5.25 7.87 24.20
C TYR A 22 -3.79 8.16 23.89
N PHE A 23 -2.94 7.15 24.07
CA PHE A 23 -1.72 7.02 23.32
C PHE A 23 -2.16 6.86 21.87
N GLY A 24 -2.58 7.97 21.26
CA GLY A 24 -2.56 8.08 19.82
C GLY A 24 -1.11 7.85 19.44
N HIS A 25 -0.84 6.74 18.75
CA HIS A 25 0.46 6.57 18.13
C HIS A 25 0.77 7.84 17.35
N SER A 26 1.87 8.51 17.70
CA SER A 26 2.37 9.63 16.94
C SER A 26 2.59 9.12 15.52
N SER A 27 1.84 9.64 14.55
CA SER A 27 2.09 9.39 13.15
C SER A 27 3.39 10.06 12.69
N ARG A 28 3.95 10.95 13.50
CA ARG A 28 5.25 11.58 13.25
C ARG A 28 6.38 10.65 13.64
N GLN A 29 7.28 10.40 12.71
CA GLN A 29 8.50 9.63 12.87
C GLN A 29 9.72 10.51 12.57
N GLU A 30 10.73 10.43 13.44
CA GLU A 30 12.05 11.05 13.23
C GLU A 30 13.00 10.02 12.60
N ALA A 31 13.94 10.50 11.80
CA ALA A 31 14.94 9.64 11.18
C ALA A 31 15.87 8.99 12.21
N GLU A 32 16.10 7.67 12.11
CA GLU A 32 16.98 6.94 13.04
C GLU A 32 18.47 6.95 12.64
N GLY A 33 18.83 7.62 11.54
CA GLY A 33 20.20 7.67 11.05
C GLY A 33 20.45 8.84 10.11
N PRO A 34 21.61 8.91 9.42
CA PRO A 34 21.84 9.85 8.33
C PRO A 34 21.19 9.38 7.03
N ILE A 35 21.20 10.24 6.01
CA ILE A 35 20.84 9.87 4.64
C ILE A 35 21.91 8.91 4.09
N ASP A 36 21.48 7.77 3.53
CA ASP A 36 22.36 6.83 2.84
C ASP A 36 22.19 6.94 1.30
N GLU A 37 23.28 7.34 0.63
CA GLU A 37 23.32 7.44 -0.85
C GLU A 37 23.16 6.08 -1.54
N ALA A 38 23.53 4.98 -0.87
CA ALA A 38 23.25 3.64 -1.39
C ALA A 38 21.74 3.36 -1.40
N CYS A 39 20.99 3.84 -0.40
CA CYS A 39 19.53 3.73 -0.38
C CYS A 39 18.88 4.56 -1.51
N ILE A 40 19.35 5.79 -1.73
CA ILE A 40 18.91 6.63 -2.87
C ILE A 40 19.19 5.94 -4.20
N THR A 41 20.35 5.31 -4.33
CA THR A 41 20.73 4.56 -5.54
C THR A 41 19.80 3.38 -5.81
N LYS A 42 19.31 2.70 -4.76
CA LYS A 42 18.32 1.62 -4.89
C LYS A 42 17.01 2.13 -5.48
N ALA A 43 16.51 3.26 -4.98
CA ALA A 43 15.31 3.90 -5.53
C ALA A 43 15.46 4.22 -7.03
N ARG A 44 16.59 4.84 -7.40
CA ARG A 44 16.90 5.21 -8.78
C ARG A 44 17.06 4.03 -9.72
N ARG A 45 17.29 2.82 -9.20
CA ARG A 45 17.42 1.57 -9.97
C ARG A 45 16.14 0.73 -9.95
N GLY A 46 15.10 1.13 -9.22
CA GLY A 46 13.91 0.30 -9.02
C GLY A 46 14.20 -0.97 -8.20
N ASP A 47 15.26 -0.97 -7.38
CA ASP A 47 15.64 -2.10 -6.53
C ASP A 47 14.71 -2.17 -5.32
N CYS A 48 14.04 -3.29 -5.12
CA CYS A 48 13.14 -3.49 -4.00
C CYS A 48 13.80 -3.21 -2.64
N MET A 49 15.12 -3.41 -2.50
CA MET A 49 15.85 -3.15 -1.25
C MET A 49 15.76 -1.69 -0.79
N PHE A 50 15.36 -0.77 -1.66
CA PHE A 50 14.99 0.58 -1.29
C PHE A 50 13.99 0.61 -0.13
N TYR A 51 12.96 -0.24 -0.17
CA TYR A 51 11.93 -0.25 0.86
C TYR A 51 12.45 -0.70 2.23
N VAL A 52 13.48 -1.55 2.26
CA VAL A 52 14.12 -2.00 3.50
C VAL A 52 14.94 -0.88 4.11
N CYS A 53 15.77 -0.19 3.32
CA CYS A 53 16.57 0.92 3.84
C CYS A 53 15.74 2.17 4.15
N PHE A 54 14.63 2.38 3.43
CA PHE A 54 13.66 3.42 3.77
C PHE A 54 13.08 3.18 5.17
N ASP A 55 12.61 1.95 5.43
CA ASP A 55 12.04 1.58 6.72
C ASP A 55 13.06 1.61 7.86
N GLN A 56 14.31 1.22 7.60
CA GLN A 56 15.41 1.35 8.58
C GLN A 56 15.69 2.80 8.98
N ARG A 57 15.58 3.75 8.05
CA ARG A 57 15.73 5.18 8.38
C ARG A 57 14.49 5.72 9.07
N HIS A 58 13.31 5.26 8.66
CA HIS A 58 12.02 5.79 9.07
C HIS A 58 11.04 4.67 9.45
N PRO A 59 11.23 4.02 10.61
CA PRO A 59 10.40 2.88 11.01
C PRO A 59 9.00 3.34 11.43
N CYS A 60 8.02 3.02 10.60
CA CYS A 60 6.62 3.33 10.87
C CYS A 60 5.93 2.20 11.65
N MET A 61 6.19 2.15 12.96
CA MET A 61 5.82 1.06 13.90
C MET A 61 4.38 0.55 13.85
N SER A 62 3.39 1.38 13.46
CA SER A 62 1.98 0.99 13.52
C SER A 62 1.41 0.45 12.20
N ASN A 63 2.07 0.73 11.07
CA ASN A 63 1.51 0.42 9.75
C ASN A 63 2.45 -0.38 8.85
N ASP A 64 3.76 -0.43 9.12
CA ASP A 64 4.81 -1.08 8.31
C ASP A 64 4.57 -0.90 6.79
N TYR A 65 3.95 0.20 6.35
CA TYR A 65 3.24 0.20 5.07
C TYR A 65 4.19 0.05 3.89
N VAL A 66 5.35 0.69 4.01
CA VAL A 66 6.43 0.65 3.02
C VAL A 66 6.94 -0.79 2.81
N LEU A 67 7.06 -1.57 3.89
CA LEU A 67 7.45 -2.99 3.86
C LEU A 67 6.28 -3.94 3.52
N THR A 68 5.09 -3.69 4.06
CA THR A 68 3.94 -4.58 3.90
C THR A 68 3.27 -4.42 2.53
N TYR A 69 3.43 -3.25 1.89
CA TYR A 69 2.84 -2.97 0.59
C TYR A 69 3.89 -2.79 -0.50
N GLY A 70 4.76 -1.78 -0.40
CA GLY A 70 5.74 -1.44 -1.44
C GLY A 70 6.71 -2.60 -1.72
N TRP A 71 7.41 -3.05 -0.67
CA TRP A 71 8.31 -4.19 -0.73
C TRP A 71 7.61 -5.49 -1.16
N ARG A 72 6.46 -5.81 -0.56
CA ARG A 72 5.69 -7.02 -0.87
C ARG A 72 5.39 -7.14 -2.36
N PHE A 73 4.78 -6.11 -2.97
CA PHE A 73 4.46 -6.17 -4.39
C PHE A 73 5.70 -6.11 -5.27
N CYS A 74 6.72 -5.33 -4.87
CA CYS A 74 7.99 -5.31 -5.58
C CYS A 74 8.61 -6.71 -5.66
N LYS A 75 8.74 -7.43 -4.54
CA LYS A 75 9.28 -8.79 -4.53
C LYS A 75 8.42 -9.80 -5.30
N ARG A 76 7.10 -9.66 -5.28
CA ARG A 76 6.22 -10.52 -6.09
C ARG A 76 6.45 -10.33 -7.59
N TYR A 77 6.65 -9.10 -8.04
CA TYR A 77 7.05 -8.83 -9.42
C TYR A 77 8.45 -9.39 -9.73
N ASP A 78 9.42 -9.37 -8.81
CA ASP A 78 10.75 -9.98 -9.03
C ASP A 78 10.63 -11.49 -9.22
N ASN A 79 9.87 -12.14 -8.34
CA ASN A 79 9.70 -13.60 -8.35
C ASN A 79 8.98 -14.10 -9.61
N ASN A 80 8.16 -13.24 -10.24
CA ASN A 80 7.44 -13.56 -11.47
C ASN A 80 8.07 -12.91 -12.71
N TYR A 81 9.16 -12.16 -12.58
CA TYR A 81 9.68 -11.25 -13.61
C TYR A 81 9.88 -11.96 -14.96
N ASN A 82 10.41 -13.19 -14.93
CA ASN A 82 10.70 -13.97 -16.13
C ASN A 82 9.45 -14.45 -16.89
N ARG A 83 8.28 -14.46 -16.26
CA ARG A 83 7.00 -14.87 -16.85
C ARG A 83 6.29 -13.74 -17.60
N PHE A 84 6.74 -12.51 -17.43
CA PHE A 84 6.20 -11.35 -18.12
C PHE A 84 6.79 -11.22 -19.54
N THR A 85 5.98 -10.70 -20.46
CA THR A 85 6.44 -10.31 -21.80
C THR A 85 7.52 -9.23 -21.71
N THR A 86 8.26 -9.03 -22.81
CA THR A 86 9.27 -7.96 -22.88
C THR A 86 8.68 -6.58 -22.60
N GLU A 87 7.46 -6.32 -23.07
CA GLU A 87 6.73 -5.08 -22.80
C GLU A 87 6.40 -4.94 -21.31
N ALA A 88 5.83 -5.98 -20.69
CA ALA A 88 5.53 -5.93 -19.27
C ALA A 88 6.77 -5.81 -18.38
N LYS A 89 7.90 -6.40 -18.78
CA LYS A 89 9.20 -6.19 -18.09
C LYS A 89 9.64 -4.72 -18.12
N ARG A 90 9.46 -4.03 -19.26
CA ARG A 90 9.72 -2.58 -19.35
C ARG A 90 8.78 -1.79 -18.45
N TRP A 91 7.49 -2.13 -18.47
CA TRP A 91 6.48 -1.51 -17.62
C TRP A 91 6.80 -1.67 -16.12
N ILE A 92 7.18 -2.87 -15.68
CA ILE A 92 7.58 -3.15 -14.28
C ILE A 92 8.75 -2.25 -13.88
N ASN A 93 9.80 -2.20 -14.72
CA ASN A 93 11.00 -1.42 -14.43
C ASN A 93 10.70 0.08 -14.34
N ALA A 94 9.96 0.61 -15.31
CA ALA A 94 9.61 2.02 -15.36
C ALA A 94 8.73 2.44 -14.16
N THR A 95 7.69 1.65 -13.88
CA THR A 95 6.77 1.89 -12.76
C THR A 95 7.48 1.89 -11.42
N ARG A 96 8.35 0.91 -11.16
CA ARG A 96 9.09 0.83 -9.89
C ARG A 96 10.02 2.02 -9.71
N LEU A 97 10.79 2.36 -10.74
CA LEU A 97 11.69 3.51 -10.72
C LEU A 97 10.91 4.80 -10.45
N CYS A 98 9.79 5.00 -11.15
CA CYS A 98 8.93 6.16 -10.97
C CYS A 98 8.39 6.24 -9.52
N ALA A 99 7.82 5.15 -9.01
CA ALA A 99 7.20 5.13 -7.68
C ALA A 99 8.21 5.32 -6.56
N MET A 100 9.38 4.68 -6.64
CA MET A 100 10.43 4.81 -5.63
C MET A 100 11.04 6.21 -5.63
N ASN A 101 11.20 6.85 -6.81
CA ASN A 101 11.72 8.22 -6.88
C ASN A 101 10.79 9.23 -6.22
N LYS A 102 9.47 9.06 -6.31
CA LYS A 102 8.50 9.93 -5.61
C LYS A 102 8.63 9.85 -4.08
N LEU A 103 9.09 8.73 -3.54
CA LEU A 103 9.32 8.56 -2.11
C LEU A 103 10.65 9.15 -1.61
N LEU A 104 11.54 9.61 -2.51
CA LEU A 104 12.82 10.18 -2.11
C LEU A 104 12.70 11.52 -1.36
N GLU A 105 11.60 12.25 -1.51
CA GLU A 105 11.36 13.45 -0.71
C GLU A 105 11.20 13.09 0.78
N PHE A 106 10.38 12.08 1.09
CA PHE A 106 10.19 11.57 2.44
C PHE A 106 11.47 10.94 2.99
N TYR A 107 12.22 10.21 2.16
CA TYR A 107 13.48 9.62 2.60
C TYR A 107 14.49 10.69 3.05
N ARG A 108 14.56 11.83 2.36
CA ARG A 108 15.49 12.92 2.67
C ARG A 108 15.06 13.78 3.84
N ASP A 109 13.79 13.74 4.22
CA ASP A 109 13.32 14.44 5.40
C ASP A 109 13.84 13.75 6.68
N ASP A 110 14.08 14.52 7.72
CA ASP A 110 14.39 14.02 9.07
C ASP A 110 13.10 13.79 9.87
N HIS A 111 11.98 14.39 9.46
CA HIS A 111 10.70 14.29 10.16
C HIS A 111 9.57 14.00 9.18
N ILE A 112 9.04 12.78 9.20
CA ILE A 112 7.94 12.41 8.32
C ILE A 112 6.67 12.13 9.12
N ASN A 113 5.53 12.18 8.43
CA ASN A 113 4.30 11.59 8.91
C ASN A 113 4.07 10.26 8.19
N CYS A 114 4.02 9.15 8.92
CA CYS A 114 3.83 7.81 8.39
C CYS A 114 2.51 7.65 7.61
N ALA A 115 1.45 8.37 7.97
CA ALA A 115 0.20 8.35 7.23
C ALA A 115 0.32 9.07 5.87
N ASP A 116 1.10 10.16 5.82
CA ASP A 116 1.39 10.87 4.57
C ASP A 116 2.27 10.03 3.65
N VAL A 117 3.27 9.34 4.20
CA VAL A 117 4.13 8.40 3.46
C VAL A 117 3.31 7.25 2.88
N GLU A 118 2.39 6.69 3.67
CA GLU A 118 1.47 5.65 3.20
C GLU A 118 0.57 6.17 2.07
N GLY A 119 0.01 7.37 2.25
CA GLY A 119 -0.82 8.04 1.25
C GLY A 119 -0.07 8.29 -0.06
N GLU A 120 1.15 8.83 0.02
CA GLU A 120 1.98 9.07 -1.15
C GLU A 120 2.44 7.77 -1.78
N SER A 121 2.85 6.76 -1.01
CA SER A 121 3.24 5.46 -1.56
C SER A 121 2.11 4.83 -2.40
N LYS A 122 0.86 4.88 -1.93
CA LYS A 122 -0.32 4.45 -2.71
C LYS A 122 -0.48 5.27 -4.00
N ARG A 123 -0.42 6.59 -3.88
CA ARG A 123 -0.63 7.54 -4.98
C ARG A 123 0.46 7.41 -6.04
N ALA A 124 1.72 7.40 -5.62
CA ALA A 124 2.90 7.25 -6.45
C ALA A 124 2.78 5.99 -7.30
N VAL A 125 2.45 4.86 -6.67
CA VAL A 125 2.31 3.61 -7.41
C VAL A 125 1.15 3.64 -8.40
N ALA A 126 -0.04 4.05 -7.98
CA ALA A 126 -1.20 4.14 -8.87
C ALA A 126 -0.95 5.08 -10.06
N THR A 127 -0.30 6.22 -9.81
CA THR A 127 0.03 7.22 -10.84
C THR A 127 1.08 6.67 -11.81
N CYS A 128 2.18 6.12 -11.31
CA CYS A 128 3.26 5.58 -12.14
C CYS A 128 2.79 4.38 -12.99
N GLU A 129 1.96 3.49 -12.45
CA GLU A 129 1.40 2.37 -13.21
C GLU A 129 0.54 2.88 -14.39
N THR A 130 -0.25 3.93 -14.14
CA THR A 130 -1.10 4.61 -15.13
C THR A 130 -0.27 5.33 -16.21
N GLU A 131 0.71 6.13 -15.80
CA GLU A 131 1.61 6.87 -16.70
C GLU A 131 2.43 5.95 -17.61
N HIS A 132 2.67 4.70 -17.19
CA HIS A 132 3.42 3.71 -17.97
C HIS A 132 2.53 2.73 -18.75
N GLY A 133 1.21 2.91 -18.76
CA GLY A 133 0.34 2.22 -19.73
C GLY A 133 -0.46 1.04 -19.19
N ILE A 134 -0.62 0.87 -17.88
CA ILE A 134 -1.50 -0.20 -17.34
C ILE A 134 -2.97 -0.05 -17.75
N CYS A 135 -3.37 1.16 -18.19
CA CYS A 135 -4.72 1.41 -18.68
C CYS A 135 -4.99 0.76 -20.05
N ASP A 136 -3.93 0.41 -20.79
CA ASP A 136 -4.03 -0.45 -21.95
C ASP A 136 -4.30 -1.89 -21.48
N GLY A 137 -5.46 -2.42 -21.87
CA GLY A 137 -5.89 -3.75 -21.45
C GLY A 137 -4.98 -4.88 -21.97
N SER A 138 -4.22 -4.64 -23.06
CA SER A 138 -3.30 -5.62 -23.63
C SER A 138 -2.21 -6.04 -22.64
N LEU A 139 -1.64 -5.08 -21.90
CA LEU A 139 -0.63 -5.35 -20.88
C LEU A 139 -1.14 -6.38 -19.86
N LEU A 140 -2.36 -6.18 -19.35
CA LEU A 140 -2.98 -7.05 -18.36
C LEU A 140 -3.40 -8.41 -18.95
N PHE A 141 -3.94 -8.40 -20.17
CA PHE A 141 -4.44 -9.61 -20.84
C PHE A 141 -3.29 -10.55 -21.23
N ASP A 142 -2.25 -10.04 -21.88
CA ASP A 142 -1.10 -10.82 -22.34
C ASP A 142 -0.27 -11.40 -21.19
N ASN A 143 -0.42 -10.84 -19.98
CA ASN A 143 0.30 -11.23 -18.79
C ASN A 143 -0.63 -11.72 -17.67
N LYS A 144 -1.87 -12.13 -17.99
CA LYS A 144 -2.94 -12.42 -17.02
C LYS A 144 -2.54 -13.40 -15.93
N ASP A 145 -1.75 -14.43 -16.26
CA ASP A 145 -1.36 -15.48 -15.32
C ASP A 145 -0.23 -14.99 -14.38
N ALA A 146 0.75 -14.26 -14.93
CA ALA A 146 1.81 -13.63 -14.13
C ALA A 146 1.24 -12.55 -13.19
N PHE A 147 0.31 -11.72 -13.68
CA PHE A 147 -0.42 -10.77 -12.84
C PHE A 147 -1.29 -11.47 -11.80
N GLY A 148 -1.93 -12.58 -12.14
CA GLY A 148 -2.68 -13.43 -11.19
C GLY A 148 -1.82 -13.84 -9.99
N ASP A 149 -0.58 -14.25 -10.23
CA ASP A 149 0.36 -14.65 -9.18
C ASP A 149 0.97 -13.48 -8.40
N VAL A 150 1.12 -12.31 -9.03
CA VAL A 150 1.53 -11.10 -8.31
C VAL A 150 0.42 -10.62 -7.39
N TYR A 151 -0.81 -10.59 -7.87
CA TYR A 151 -1.91 -10.01 -7.12
C TYR A 151 -2.52 -10.99 -6.11
N ARG A 152 -2.60 -12.30 -6.41
CA ARG A 152 -3.24 -13.34 -5.56
C ARG A 152 -4.51 -12.80 -4.92
N LEU A 153 -5.63 -12.85 -5.63
CA LEU A 153 -6.94 -12.27 -5.28
C LEU A 153 -7.15 -12.10 -3.77
N SER A 154 -6.71 -10.95 -3.27
CA SER A 154 -6.67 -10.61 -1.85
C SER A 154 -7.13 -9.18 -1.70
N ARG A 155 -7.72 -8.84 -0.55
CA ARG A 155 -8.26 -7.49 -0.31
C ARG A 155 -7.23 -6.39 -0.61
N ALA A 156 -5.97 -6.58 -0.20
CA ALA A 156 -4.90 -5.62 -0.44
C ALA A 156 -4.59 -5.44 -1.94
N ALA A 157 -4.60 -6.53 -2.71
CA ALA A 157 -4.41 -6.50 -4.16
C ALA A 157 -5.60 -5.86 -4.88
N THR A 158 -6.83 -6.16 -4.46
CA THR A 158 -8.04 -5.53 -5.02
C THR A 158 -8.06 -4.03 -4.76
N VAL A 159 -7.75 -3.59 -3.53
CA VAL A 159 -7.67 -2.16 -3.20
C VAL A 159 -6.59 -1.47 -4.02
N ARG A 160 -5.40 -2.07 -4.13
CA ARG A 160 -4.31 -1.59 -4.99
C ARG A 160 -4.78 -1.39 -6.42
N PHE A 161 -5.35 -2.44 -7.00
CA PHE A 161 -5.77 -2.44 -8.39
C PHE A 161 -6.87 -1.40 -8.65
N LEU A 162 -7.86 -1.27 -7.75
CA LEU A 162 -8.90 -0.25 -7.85
C LEU A 162 -8.34 1.17 -7.80
N LEU A 163 -7.34 1.44 -6.94
CA LEU A 163 -6.69 2.74 -6.88
C LEU A 163 -5.98 3.08 -8.19
N THR A 164 -5.28 2.11 -8.78
CA THR A 164 -4.64 2.28 -10.09
C THR A 164 -5.67 2.52 -11.19
N MET A 165 -6.72 1.69 -11.28
CA MET A 165 -7.71 1.81 -12.35
C MET A 165 -8.58 3.06 -12.25
N LYS A 166 -8.75 3.63 -11.04
CA LYS A 166 -9.41 4.94 -10.88
C LYS A 166 -8.70 6.04 -11.66
N ASN A 167 -7.38 5.95 -11.83
CA ASN A 167 -6.60 6.91 -12.59
C ASN A 167 -6.70 6.73 -14.11
N CYS A 168 -7.23 5.59 -14.58
CA CYS A 168 -7.44 5.30 -16.01
C CYS A 168 -8.76 5.88 -16.58
N GLY A 169 -9.55 6.59 -15.76
CA GLY A 169 -10.86 7.10 -16.18
C GLY A 169 -11.88 6.01 -16.50
N SER A 170 -12.89 6.33 -17.31
CA SER A 170 -13.99 5.40 -17.65
C SER A 170 -13.56 4.17 -18.46
N ILE A 171 -12.48 4.30 -19.25
CA ILE A 171 -11.93 3.22 -20.09
C ILE A 171 -11.31 2.12 -19.22
N GLY A 172 -10.56 2.50 -18.19
CA GLY A 172 -9.91 1.53 -17.31
C GLY A 172 -10.87 0.64 -16.53
N MET A 173 -12.03 1.18 -16.10
CA MET A 173 -13.02 0.39 -15.38
C MET A 173 -13.61 -0.73 -16.25
N GLY A 174 -13.76 -0.50 -17.56
CA GLY A 174 -14.20 -1.52 -18.52
C GLY A 174 -13.21 -2.68 -18.64
N HIS A 175 -11.92 -2.38 -18.83
CA HIS A 175 -10.85 -3.39 -18.92
C HIS A 175 -10.68 -4.17 -17.60
N LEU A 176 -10.81 -3.48 -16.46
CA LEU A 176 -10.81 -4.10 -15.13
C LEU A 176 -11.93 -5.14 -14.99
N MET A 177 -13.16 -4.76 -15.31
CA MET A 177 -14.30 -5.67 -15.18
C MET A 177 -14.22 -6.86 -16.14
N HIS A 178 -13.61 -6.69 -17.32
CA HIS A 178 -13.30 -7.80 -18.22
C HIS A 178 -12.27 -8.75 -17.62
N TRP A 179 -11.14 -8.22 -17.15
CA TRP A 179 -10.07 -9.02 -16.54
C TRP A 179 -10.56 -9.77 -15.29
N ILE A 180 -11.35 -9.14 -14.41
CA ILE A 180 -11.95 -9.81 -13.25
C ILE A 180 -12.90 -10.92 -13.70
N ARG A 181 -13.75 -10.70 -14.71
CA ARG A 181 -14.67 -11.72 -15.23
C ARG A 181 -13.92 -12.94 -15.73
N ASP A 182 -12.88 -12.75 -16.53
CA ASP A 182 -12.05 -13.84 -17.05
C ASP A 182 -11.36 -14.62 -15.92
N ARG A 183 -10.90 -13.93 -14.87
CA ARG A 183 -10.33 -14.57 -13.68
C ARG A 183 -11.37 -15.28 -12.80
N TYR A 184 -12.60 -14.76 -12.73
CA TYR A 184 -13.69 -15.39 -11.97
C TYR A 184 -14.09 -16.72 -12.59
N HIS A 185 -14.15 -16.80 -13.92
CA HIS A 185 -14.39 -18.07 -14.61
C HIS A 185 -13.26 -19.09 -14.40
N MET A 186 -11.99 -18.66 -14.40
CA MET A 186 -10.87 -19.54 -14.03
C MET A 186 -10.89 -20.00 -12.56
N LEU A 187 -11.46 -19.21 -11.64
CA LEU A 187 -11.65 -19.64 -10.26
C LEU A 187 -12.78 -20.65 -10.10
N GLN A 188 -13.83 -20.57 -10.92
CA GLN A 188 -14.91 -21.56 -10.92
C GLN A 188 -14.39 -22.92 -11.41
N GLU A 189 -13.60 -22.95 -12.49
CA GLU A 189 -12.98 -24.19 -12.99
C GLU A 189 -12.02 -24.83 -11.97
N LEU A 190 -11.30 -24.04 -11.16
CA LEU A 190 -10.43 -24.54 -10.08
C LEU A 190 -11.18 -24.98 -8.81
N MET A 191 -12.48 -24.70 -8.71
CA MET A 191 -13.34 -25.11 -7.58
C MET A 191 -14.24 -26.29 -7.94
N ASP A 192 -14.32 -26.64 -9.22
CA ASP A 192 -15.12 -27.76 -9.75
C ASP A 192 -14.27 -29.02 -10.05
N ASP A 193 -12.95 -28.97 -9.78
CA ASP A 193 -11.99 -30.11 -9.75
C ASP A 193 -11.54 -30.43 -8.30
#